data_AF-A0A5N4D8M0-F1
#
_entry.id   AF-A0A5N4D8M0-F1
#
_cell.length_a   1.000
_cell.length_b   1.000
_cell.length_c   1.000
_cell.angle_alpha   90.00
_cell.angle_beta   90.00
_cell.angle_gamma   90.00
#
_symmetry.space_group_name_H-M   'P 1'
#
loop_
_entity.id
_entity.type
_entity.pdbx_description
1 polymer ?
#
loop_
_entity_poly.entity_id
_entity_poly.type
_entity_poly.pdbx_seq_one_letter_code
_entity_poly.pdbx_strand_id
1 'polypeptide(L)'
;MKSNMAEEDDYMSDSFINVQEDVRPGLPMLRQIREARRKEEKQQEANLKNRQKSLKEEEQERRDIGLKNALGCENKGFALLQKMGYKSGQALGKSGDGIVEPIPLNVKTGKSGIGHEALLKRKAEEKLESYRKKIHMRNQAEEKAAEQFRMRLKNKQDEVKLEGDLRRSQRACQQLDTQKIKKICLQIAQDQLLQIMTR
;
A
#
# COMPACT_ATOMS: atom_id res chain seq x y z
N MET A 1 12.74 19.15 -10.08
CA MET A 1 12.66 17.77 -9.57
C MET A 1 11.34 17.19 -10.05
N LYS A 2 11.37 16.18 -10.92
CA LYS A 2 10.18 15.48 -11.38
C LYS A 2 9.61 14.72 -10.19
N SER A 3 8.51 15.21 -9.63
CA SER A 3 7.68 14.40 -8.75
C SER A 3 7.20 13.22 -9.58
N ASN A 4 7.74 12.03 -9.31
CA ASN A 4 7.00 10.79 -9.53
C ASN A 4 5.78 10.86 -8.62
N MET A 5 4.77 11.63 -9.02
CA MET A 5 3.41 11.36 -8.60
C MET A 5 3.11 10.02 -9.23
N ALA A 6 3.33 8.95 -8.48
CA ALA A 6 2.63 7.72 -8.71
C ALA A 6 1.17 8.13 -8.89
N GLU A 7 0.65 7.93 -10.10
CA GLU A 7 -0.77 8.02 -10.40
C GLU A 7 -1.44 7.15 -9.33
N GLU A 8 -2.01 7.78 -8.30
CA GLU A 8 -2.91 7.09 -7.38
C GLU A 8 -4.09 6.71 -8.28
N ASP A 9 -4.11 5.44 -8.70
CA ASP A 9 -5.11 4.90 -9.63
C ASP A 9 -6.49 5.41 -9.20
N ASP A 10 -7.09 6.26 -10.04
CA ASP A 10 -8.36 6.92 -9.76
C ASP A 10 -9.37 5.84 -9.37
N TYR A 11 -9.94 5.96 -8.17
CA TYR A 11 -10.87 4.99 -7.59
C TYR A 11 -12.14 4.80 -8.44
N MET A 12 -12.38 5.67 -9.44
CA MET A 12 -13.42 5.52 -10.45
C MET A 12 -12.90 5.28 -11.88
N SER A 13 -11.60 4.98 -12.04
CA SER A 13 -11.06 4.58 -13.33
C SER A 13 -11.63 3.23 -13.78
N ASP A 14 -11.70 3.07 -15.09
CA ASP A 14 -12.19 1.85 -15.74
C ASP A 14 -11.38 0.60 -15.31
N SER A 15 -10.17 0.78 -14.78
CA SER A 15 -9.34 -0.28 -14.18
C SER A 15 -9.95 -0.94 -12.94
N PHE A 16 -10.77 -0.22 -12.14
CA PHE A 16 -11.46 -0.75 -10.95
C PHE A 16 -12.94 -1.05 -11.18
N ILE A 17 -13.58 -0.37 -12.14
CA ILE A 17 -14.99 -0.64 -12.50
C ILE A 17 -15.06 -1.90 -13.40
N ASN A 18 -14.10 -2.09 -14.31
CA ASN A 18 -13.95 -3.30 -15.12
C ASN A 18 -12.95 -4.30 -14.49
N VAL A 19 -13.10 -4.62 -13.21
CA VAL A 19 -12.38 -5.78 -12.58
C VAL A 19 -12.69 -7.10 -13.30
N GLN A 20 -13.70 -7.09 -14.18
CA GLN A 20 -13.89 -8.09 -15.22
C GLN A 20 -13.51 -7.50 -16.59
N GLU A 21 -12.21 -7.32 -16.86
CA GLU A 21 -11.79 -7.67 -18.21
C GLU A 21 -12.16 -9.16 -18.36
N ASP A 22 -13.10 -9.50 -19.24
CA ASP A 22 -13.52 -10.89 -19.50
C ASP A 22 -12.40 -11.64 -20.25
N VAL A 23 -11.22 -11.66 -19.65
CA VAL A 23 -10.04 -12.42 -20.06
C VAL A 23 -9.77 -13.44 -18.98
N ARG A 24 -10.49 -14.55 -19.09
CA ARG A 24 -10.11 -15.78 -18.38
C ARG A 24 -8.63 -16.05 -18.67
N PRO A 25 -7.76 -16.15 -17.65
CA PRO A 25 -6.34 -16.43 -17.86
C PRO A 25 -6.19 -17.66 -18.77
N GLY A 26 -5.48 -17.50 -19.89
CA GLY A 26 -5.27 -18.56 -20.89
C GLY A 26 -6.22 -18.55 -22.09
N LEU A 27 -7.24 -17.68 -22.13
CA LEU A 27 -8.09 -17.49 -23.31
C LEU A 27 -7.61 -16.27 -24.12
N PRO A 28 -7.21 -16.43 -25.40
CA PRO A 28 -6.81 -15.30 -26.22
C PRO A 28 -7.96 -14.32 -26.39
N MET A 29 -7.68 -13.03 -26.17
CA MET A 29 -8.60 -11.93 -26.50
C MET A 29 -9.14 -12.07 -27.92
N LEU A 30 -10.47 -11.94 -28.07
CA LEU A 30 -11.15 -11.90 -29.36
C LEU A 30 -10.49 -10.84 -30.27
N ARG A 31 -10.29 -11.17 -31.54
CA ARG A 31 -9.61 -10.31 -32.51
C ARG A 31 -10.21 -8.90 -32.58
N GLN A 32 -11.55 -8.80 -32.50
CA GLN A 32 -12.28 -7.53 -32.52
C GLN A 32 -11.94 -6.62 -31.32
N ILE A 33 -11.82 -7.19 -30.12
CA ILE A 33 -11.49 -6.45 -28.89
C ILE A 33 -10.05 -5.94 -28.95
N ARG A 34 -9.13 -6.79 -29.42
CA ARG A 34 -7.71 -6.41 -29.61
C ARG A 34 -7.55 -5.30 -30.65
N GLU A 35 -8.27 -5.39 -31.76
CA GLU A 35 -8.24 -4.37 -32.82
C GLU A 35 -8.87 -3.04 -32.37
N ALA A 36 -9.95 -3.08 -31.58
CA ALA A 36 -10.57 -1.90 -30.98
C ALA A 36 -9.61 -1.17 -30.01
N ARG A 37 -9.02 -1.88 -29.04
CA ARG A 37 -8.05 -1.29 -28.10
C ARG A 37 -6.85 -0.67 -28.83
N ARG A 38 -6.29 -1.36 -29.84
CA ARG A 38 -5.20 -0.82 -30.66
C ARG A 38 -5.61 0.42 -31.45
N LYS A 39 -6.86 0.49 -31.92
CA LYS A 39 -7.40 1.65 -32.63
C LYS A 39 -7.61 2.83 -31.68
N GLU A 40 -8.10 2.58 -30.47
CA GLU A 40 -8.23 3.58 -29.40
C GLU A 40 -6.88 4.13 -28.96
N GLU A 41 -5.89 3.28 -28.70
CA GLU A 41 -4.51 3.70 -28.39
C GLU A 41 -3.93 4.57 -29.50
N LYS A 42 -4.08 4.17 -30.77
CA LYS A 42 -3.64 4.98 -31.92
C LYS A 42 -4.40 6.32 -32.01
N GLN A 43 -5.70 6.32 -31.73
CA GLN A 43 -6.50 7.54 -31.72
C GLN A 43 -6.07 8.47 -30.58
N GLN A 44 -5.80 7.92 -29.39
CA GLN A 44 -5.29 8.68 -28.25
C GLN A 44 -3.90 9.25 -28.55
N GLU A 45 -3.00 8.46 -29.11
CA GLU A 45 -1.67 8.90 -29.53
C GLU A 45 -1.75 9.99 -30.60
N ALA A 46 -2.64 9.84 -31.59
CA ALA A 46 -2.89 10.85 -32.60
C ALA A 46 -3.50 12.13 -32.01
N ASN A 47 -4.42 12.01 -31.05
CA ASN A 47 -5.01 13.15 -30.34
C ASN A 47 -3.95 13.89 -29.52
N LEU A 48 -3.03 13.17 -28.86
CA LEU A 48 -1.91 13.74 -28.11
C LEU A 48 -0.92 14.47 -29.03
N LYS A 49 -0.58 13.86 -30.18
CA LYS A 49 0.34 14.44 -31.17
C LYS A 49 -0.23 15.66 -31.90
N ASN A 50 -1.53 15.65 -32.18
CA ASN A 50 -2.22 16.78 -32.84
C ASN A 50 -2.71 17.84 -31.84
N ARG A 51 -2.45 17.67 -30.54
CA ARG A 51 -2.82 18.65 -29.52
C ARG A 51 -1.99 19.91 -29.73
N GLN A 52 -2.63 20.97 -30.23
CA GLN A 52 -2.04 22.29 -30.25
C GLN A 52 -1.86 22.77 -28.80
N LYS A 53 -0.66 23.25 -28.49
CA LYS A 53 -0.36 23.81 -27.16
C LYS A 53 -1.16 25.10 -26.99
N SER A 54 -1.58 25.36 -25.75
CA SER A 54 -2.18 26.66 -25.45
C SER A 54 -1.11 27.75 -25.51
N LEU A 55 -1.48 28.98 -25.89
CA LEU A 55 -0.58 30.15 -25.84
C LEU A 55 0.11 30.28 -24.47
N LYS A 56 -0.60 29.96 -23.38
CA LYS A 56 -0.03 29.98 -22.02
C LYS A 56 1.08 28.98 -21.81
N GLU A 57 0.93 27.77 -22.37
CA GLU A 57 1.94 26.71 -22.28
C GLU A 57 3.17 27.08 -23.11
N GLU A 58 2.97 27.61 -24.33
CA GLU A 58 4.06 28.06 -25.18
C GLU A 58 4.86 29.21 -24.57
N GLU A 59 4.19 30.21 -23.98
CA GLU A 59 4.87 31.31 -23.27
C GLU A 59 5.69 30.82 -22.08
N GLN A 60 5.18 29.82 -21.35
CA GLN A 60 5.89 29.22 -20.23
C GLN A 60 7.12 28.44 -20.71
N GLU A 61 7.00 27.64 -21.75
CA GLU A 61 8.13 26.94 -22.35
C GLU A 61 9.20 27.91 -22.86
N ARG A 62 8.80 28.97 -23.57
CA ARG A 62 9.74 30.01 -24.05
C ARG A 62 10.46 30.68 -22.88
N ARG A 63 9.75 30.98 -21.79
CA ARG A 63 10.34 31.55 -20.57
C ARG A 63 11.34 30.58 -19.93
N ASP A 64 10.98 29.32 -19.78
CA ASP A 64 11.82 28.30 -19.17
C ASP A 64 13.07 28.02 -20.01
N ILE A 65 12.94 28.01 -21.33
CA ILE A 65 14.08 27.89 -22.27
C ILE A 65 15.00 29.10 -22.12
N GLY A 66 14.44 30.32 -22.07
CA GLY A 66 15.21 31.55 -21.89
C GLY A 66 15.93 31.63 -20.53
N LEU A 67 15.32 31.11 -19.46
CA LEU A 67 15.94 31.08 -18.12
C LEU A 67 17.01 29.99 -18.00
N LYS A 68 16.89 28.87 -18.70
CA LYS A 68 17.87 27.77 -18.67
C LYS A 68 19.11 28.06 -19.50
N ASN A 69 18.98 28.81 -20.59
CA ASN A 69 20.07 29.06 -21.51
C ASN A 69 20.83 30.32 -21.13
N ALA A 70 22.14 30.18 -20.87
CA ALA A 70 23.02 31.33 -20.75
C ALA A 70 23.08 32.12 -22.06
N LEU A 71 23.26 33.44 -21.97
CA LEU A 71 23.43 34.29 -23.15
C LEU A 71 24.71 33.90 -23.91
N GLY A 72 24.58 33.62 -25.20
CA GLY A 72 25.70 33.33 -26.09
C GLY A 72 26.57 34.56 -26.38
N CYS A 73 27.78 34.33 -26.90
CA CYS A 73 28.73 35.40 -27.22
C CYS A 73 28.29 36.24 -28.44
N GLU A 74 27.38 35.71 -29.26
CA GLU A 74 26.71 36.45 -30.34
C GLU A 74 25.78 37.54 -29.82
N ASN A 75 25.37 37.49 -28.55
CA ASN A 75 24.51 38.49 -27.97
C ASN A 75 25.29 39.79 -27.72
N LYS A 76 24.81 40.90 -28.29
CA LYS A 76 25.38 42.25 -28.13
C LYS A 76 25.57 42.65 -26.66
N GLY A 77 24.65 42.24 -25.78
CA GLY A 77 24.73 42.50 -24.34
C GLY A 77 25.90 41.78 -23.68
N PHE A 78 26.13 40.51 -24.02
CA PHE A 78 27.28 39.75 -23.53
C PHE A 78 28.59 40.35 -24.04
N ALA A 79 28.67 40.72 -25.32
CA ALA A 79 29.84 41.38 -25.91
C ALA A 79 30.17 42.72 -25.22
N LEU A 80 29.15 43.49 -24.83
CA LEU A 80 29.34 44.73 -24.07
C LEU A 80 29.86 44.44 -22.66
N LEU A 81 29.27 43.49 -21.95
CA LEU A 81 29.75 43.07 -20.62
C LEU A 81 31.20 42.60 -20.67
N GLN A 82 31.55 41.80 -21.67
CA GLN A 82 32.92 41.31 -21.86
C GLN A 82 33.92 42.45 -22.06
N LYS A 83 33.55 43.50 -22.81
CA LYS A 83 34.37 44.72 -22.97
C LYS A 83 34.53 45.51 -21.67
N MET A 84 33.57 45.41 -20.75
CA MET A 84 33.65 46.00 -19.41
C MET A 84 34.42 45.12 -18.42
N GLY A 85 35.00 44.00 -18.87
CA GLY A 85 35.82 43.11 -18.04
C GLY A 85 35.06 41.94 -17.42
N TYR A 86 33.79 41.73 -17.77
CA TYR A 86 33.03 40.56 -17.34
C TYR A 86 33.55 39.28 -18.01
N LYS A 87 33.67 38.19 -17.23
CA LYS A 87 34.00 36.85 -17.73
C LYS A 87 32.79 35.93 -17.55
N SER A 88 32.59 35.00 -18.49
CA SER A 88 31.50 34.03 -18.41
C SER A 88 31.54 33.25 -17.09
N GLY A 89 30.47 33.30 -16.31
CA GLY A 89 30.35 32.62 -15.02
C GLY A 89 30.89 33.39 -13.81
N GLN A 90 31.39 34.62 -14.01
CA GLN A 90 31.84 35.47 -12.90
C GLN A 90 30.64 36.22 -12.29
N ALA A 91 30.64 36.36 -10.96
CA ALA A 91 29.70 37.23 -10.26
C ALA A 91 30.02 38.72 -10.52
N LEU A 92 28.98 39.55 -10.59
CA LEU A 92 29.13 40.99 -10.73
C LEU A 92 29.48 41.67 -9.39
N GLY A 93 30.11 42.85 -9.45
CA GLY A 93 30.47 43.66 -8.28
C GLY A 93 31.97 43.75 -8.02
N LYS A 94 32.41 44.72 -7.21
CA LYS A 94 33.83 45.02 -6.95
C LYS A 94 34.61 43.81 -6.40
N SER A 95 33.98 43.05 -5.51
CA SER A 95 34.55 41.85 -4.89
C SER A 95 34.13 40.56 -5.58
N GLY A 96 33.22 40.62 -6.56
CA GLY A 96 32.64 39.42 -7.17
C GLY A 96 31.68 38.64 -6.25
N ASP A 97 31.00 39.33 -5.33
CA ASP A 97 30.03 38.69 -4.39
C ASP A 97 28.58 38.72 -4.91
N GLY A 98 28.36 39.21 -6.14
CA GLY A 98 27.04 39.27 -6.75
C GLY A 98 26.44 37.90 -7.06
N ILE A 99 25.13 37.86 -7.24
CA ILE A 99 24.42 36.64 -7.61
C ILE A 99 24.77 36.27 -9.06
N VAL A 100 25.24 35.04 -9.27
CA VAL A 100 25.62 34.51 -10.60
C VAL A 100 24.40 34.03 -11.38
N GLU A 101 23.43 33.43 -10.69
CA GLU A 101 22.21 32.90 -11.28
C GLU A 101 21.05 33.88 -11.13
N PRO A 102 20.13 33.95 -12.11
CA PRO A 102 18.96 34.80 -12.00
C PRO A 102 18.04 34.35 -10.85
N ILE A 103 17.38 35.32 -10.20
CA ILE A 103 16.45 35.04 -9.10
C ILE A 103 15.28 34.18 -9.62
N PRO A 104 14.97 33.04 -8.99
CA PRO A 104 13.85 32.20 -9.40
C PRO A 104 12.52 32.95 -9.32
N LEU A 105 11.75 32.91 -10.41
CA LEU A 105 10.44 33.55 -10.50
C LEU A 105 9.34 32.54 -10.18
N ASN A 106 8.47 32.85 -9.21
CA ASN A 106 7.28 32.07 -8.95
C ASN A 106 6.06 32.75 -9.61
N VAL A 107 5.67 32.28 -10.80
CA VAL A 107 4.55 32.85 -11.56
C VAL A 107 3.23 32.25 -11.08
N LYS A 108 2.41 33.07 -10.42
CA LYS A 108 1.06 32.66 -10.01
C LYS A 108 0.12 32.66 -11.21
N THR A 109 -0.23 31.48 -11.69
CA THR A 109 -1.13 31.28 -12.84
C THR A 109 -2.62 31.29 -12.46
N GLY A 110 -2.93 31.09 -11.17
CA GLY A 110 -4.30 30.96 -10.66
C GLY A 110 -4.88 32.24 -10.05
N LYS A 111 -6.21 32.25 -9.89
CA LYS A 111 -6.97 33.32 -9.20
C LYS A 111 -7.08 33.13 -7.68
N SER A 112 -6.43 32.10 -7.12
CA SER A 112 -6.47 31.78 -5.68
C SER A 112 -5.83 32.88 -4.82
N GLY A 113 -6.15 32.95 -3.52
CA GLY A 113 -5.47 33.86 -2.60
C GLY A 113 -4.00 33.47 -2.37
N ILE A 114 -3.15 34.44 -1.96
CA ILE A 114 -1.80 34.12 -1.46
C ILE A 114 -1.97 33.26 -0.19
N GLY A 115 -1.26 32.13 -0.10
CA GLY A 115 -1.38 31.18 1.01
C GLY A 115 -2.46 30.10 0.86
N HIS A 116 -3.28 30.14 -0.20
CA HIS A 116 -4.31 29.12 -0.44
C HIS A 116 -3.72 27.72 -0.68
N GLU A 117 -2.59 27.65 -1.38
CA GLU A 117 -1.87 26.39 -1.66
C GLU A 117 -1.42 25.69 -0.37
N ALA A 118 -0.92 26.45 0.61
CA ALA A 118 -0.51 25.90 1.90
C ALA A 118 -1.70 25.29 2.67
N LEU A 119 -2.87 25.94 2.62
CA LEU A 119 -4.08 25.42 3.24
C LEU A 119 -4.54 24.14 2.54
N LEU A 120 -4.56 24.11 1.20
CA LEU A 120 -4.91 22.92 0.42
C LEU A 120 -3.97 21.77 0.73
N LYS A 121 -2.65 22.02 0.75
CA LYS A 121 -1.64 21.01 1.09
C LYS A 121 -1.87 20.44 2.48
N ARG A 122 -2.07 21.29 3.49
CA ARG A 122 -2.36 20.85 4.86
C ARG A 122 -3.62 19.98 4.93
N LYS A 123 -4.69 20.40 4.24
CA LYS A 123 -5.96 19.66 4.21
C LYS A 123 -5.83 18.32 3.48
N ALA A 124 -5.00 18.24 2.44
CA ALA A 124 -4.72 17.01 1.72
C ALA A 124 -3.94 16.03 2.60
N GLU A 125 -2.90 16.51 3.29
CA GLU A 125 -2.09 15.72 4.22
C GLU A 125 -2.93 15.17 5.38
N GLU A 126 -3.80 15.98 5.98
CA GLU A 126 -4.71 15.55 7.05
C GLU A 126 -5.67 14.45 6.61
N LYS A 127 -6.25 14.58 5.39
CA LYS A 127 -7.11 13.53 4.82
C LYS A 127 -6.35 12.23 4.59
N LEU A 128 -5.13 12.31 4.06
CA LEU A 128 -4.29 11.13 3.81
C LEU A 128 -3.94 10.43 5.12
N GLU A 129 -3.59 11.19 6.16
CA GLU A 129 -3.27 10.63 7.47
C GLU A 129 -4.49 9.98 8.13
N SER A 130 -5.67 10.61 8.03
CA SER A 130 -6.94 10.04 8.48
C SER A 130 -7.26 8.72 7.77
N TYR A 131 -7.06 8.67 6.45
CA TYR A 131 -7.25 7.46 5.66
C TYR A 131 -6.30 6.34 6.10
N ARG A 132 -5.00 6.64 6.27
CA ARG A 132 -4.00 5.69 6.76
C ARG A 132 -4.36 5.12 8.12
N LYS A 133 -4.80 5.98 9.06
CA LYS A 133 -5.25 5.56 10.40
C LYS A 133 -6.44 4.61 10.32
N LYS A 134 -7.43 4.90 9.47
CA LYS A 134 -8.61 4.05 9.28
C LYS A 134 -8.24 2.66 8.73
N ILE A 135 -7.36 2.60 7.73
CA ILE A 135 -6.89 1.32 7.17
C ILE A 135 -6.14 0.52 8.23
N HIS A 136 -5.23 1.14 8.99
CA HIS A 136 -4.50 0.46 10.05
C HIS A 136 -5.43 -0.11 11.12
N MET A 137 -6.41 0.67 11.58
CA MET A 137 -7.40 0.23 12.55
C MET A 137 -8.26 -0.92 12.01
N ARG A 138 -8.66 -0.87 10.74
CA ARG A 138 -9.42 -1.94 10.10
C ARG A 138 -8.61 -3.23 10.05
N ASN A 139 -7.37 -3.17 9.58
CA ASN A 139 -6.48 -4.32 9.48
C ASN A 139 -6.20 -4.93 10.86
N GLN A 140 -5.95 -4.10 11.88
CA GLN A 140 -5.74 -4.59 13.24
C GLN A 140 -7.00 -5.24 13.83
N ALA A 141 -8.19 -4.71 13.53
CA ALA A 141 -9.45 -5.33 13.96
C ALA A 141 -9.67 -6.68 13.26
N GLU A 142 -9.39 -6.78 11.96
CA GLU A 142 -9.44 -8.03 11.20
C GLU A 142 -8.44 -9.07 11.75
N GLU A 143 -7.21 -8.67 12.04
CA GLU A 143 -6.17 -9.54 12.62
C GLU A 143 -6.59 -10.07 14.00
N LYS A 144 -7.05 -9.18 14.90
CA LYS A 144 -7.59 -9.58 16.21
C LYS A 144 -8.78 -10.54 16.08
N ALA A 145 -9.68 -10.30 15.14
CA ALA A 145 -10.82 -11.20 14.91
C ALA A 145 -10.36 -12.58 14.42
N ALA A 146 -9.38 -12.63 13.52
CA ALA A 146 -8.81 -13.88 13.02
C ALA A 146 -8.08 -14.66 14.13
N GLU A 147 -7.32 -13.99 14.98
CA GLU A 147 -6.66 -14.59 16.14
C GLU A 147 -7.66 -15.17 17.13
N GLN A 148 -8.72 -14.42 17.46
CA GLN A 148 -9.78 -14.90 18.35
C GLN A 148 -10.47 -16.15 17.79
N PHE A 149 -10.71 -16.20 16.47
CA PHE A 149 -11.27 -17.39 15.83
C PHE A 149 -10.36 -18.61 15.97
N ARG A 150 -9.05 -18.45 15.71
CA ARG A 150 -8.05 -19.52 15.87
C ARG A 150 -7.99 -20.03 17.30
N MET A 151 -8.00 -19.12 18.27
CA MET A 151 -7.99 -19.46 19.69
C MET A 151 -9.23 -20.25 20.11
N ARG A 152 -10.43 -19.89 19.63
CA ARG A 152 -11.66 -20.65 19.91
C ARG A 152 -11.58 -22.07 19.39
N LEU A 153 -11.04 -22.26 18.18
CA LEU A 153 -10.90 -23.59 17.60
C LEU A 153 -9.90 -24.45 18.40
N LYS A 154 -8.78 -23.86 18.82
CA LYS A 154 -7.79 -24.53 19.66
C LYS A 154 -8.39 -24.93 21.01
N ASN A 155 -9.00 -23.99 21.73
CA ASN A 155 -9.60 -24.25 23.04
C ASN A 155 -10.66 -25.36 22.97
N LYS A 156 -11.50 -25.37 21.93
CA LYS A 156 -12.50 -26.42 21.73
C LYS A 156 -11.87 -27.80 21.53
N GLN A 157 -10.75 -27.89 20.80
CA GLN A 157 -10.04 -29.17 20.66
C GLN A 157 -9.41 -29.61 21.98
N ASP A 158 -8.84 -28.68 22.74
CA ASP A 158 -8.21 -28.97 24.02
C ASP A 158 -9.24 -29.43 25.06
N GLU A 159 -10.44 -28.83 25.09
CA GLU A 159 -11.57 -29.28 25.92
C GLU A 159 -12.00 -30.72 25.58
N VAL A 160 -12.15 -31.05 24.29
CA VAL A 160 -12.54 -32.41 23.85
C VAL A 160 -11.47 -33.45 24.23
N LYS A 161 -10.19 -33.10 24.13
CA LYS A 161 -9.09 -33.98 24.56
C LYS A 161 -9.14 -34.20 26.07
N LEU A 162 -9.29 -33.13 26.84
CA LEU A 162 -9.36 -33.18 28.30
C LEU A 162 -10.53 -34.03 28.78
N GLU A 163 -11.71 -33.87 28.18
CA GLU A 163 -12.89 -34.71 28.48
C GLU A 163 -12.64 -36.19 28.14
N GLY A 164 -12.00 -36.46 27.00
CA GLY A 164 -11.60 -37.81 26.61
C GLY A 164 -10.63 -38.45 27.59
N ASP A 165 -9.62 -37.70 28.06
CA ASP A 165 -8.65 -38.15 29.06
C ASP A 165 -9.31 -38.40 30.42
N LEU A 166 -10.22 -37.53 30.84
CA LEU A 166 -11.00 -37.71 32.06
C LEU A 166 -11.81 -39.00 31.99
N ARG A 167 -12.53 -39.23 30.88
CA ARG A 167 -13.36 -40.42 30.70
C ARG A 167 -12.54 -41.72 30.66
N ARG A 168 -11.36 -41.69 30.01
CA ARG A 168 -10.42 -42.82 29.99
C ARG A 168 -9.91 -43.13 31.40
N SER A 169 -9.51 -42.10 32.13
CA SER A 169 -9.02 -42.22 33.51
C SER A 169 -10.09 -42.80 34.43
N GLN A 170 -11.33 -42.29 34.36
CA GLN A 170 -12.46 -42.81 35.13
C GLN A 170 -12.74 -44.29 34.84
N ARG A 171 -12.73 -44.69 33.57
CA ARG A 171 -12.92 -46.11 33.17
C ARG A 171 -11.80 -47.00 33.71
N ALA A 172 -10.55 -46.55 33.62
CA ALA A 172 -9.41 -47.30 34.14
C ALA A 172 -9.52 -47.51 35.66
N CYS A 173 -9.84 -46.46 36.42
CA CYS A 173 -10.08 -46.57 37.86
C CYS A 173 -11.21 -47.54 38.17
N GLN A 174 -12.37 -47.42 37.50
CA GLN A 174 -13.50 -48.31 37.72
C GLN A 174 -13.16 -49.79 37.41
N GLN A 175 -12.38 -50.05 36.36
CA GLN A 175 -11.91 -51.40 36.04
C GLN A 175 -11.02 -51.97 37.14
N LEU A 176 -10.06 -51.19 37.65
CA LEU A 176 -9.19 -51.60 38.74
C LEU A 176 -9.98 -51.89 40.03
N ASP A 177 -10.95 -51.02 40.34
CA ASP A 177 -11.81 -51.19 41.51
C ASP A 177 -12.69 -52.45 41.41
N THR A 178 -13.34 -52.67 40.26
CA THR A 178 -14.16 -53.87 40.03
C THR A 178 -13.35 -55.16 40.08
N GLN A 179 -12.12 -55.16 39.55
CA GLN A 179 -11.21 -56.30 39.68
C GLN A 179 -10.81 -56.56 41.14
N LYS A 180 -10.53 -55.50 41.91
CA LYS A 180 -10.20 -55.61 43.33
C LYS A 180 -11.37 -56.19 44.13
N ILE A 181 -12.60 -55.70 43.89
CA ILE A 181 -13.81 -56.21 44.55
C ILE A 181 -14.03 -57.69 44.22
N LYS A 182 -13.91 -58.09 42.95
CA LYS A 182 -14.04 -59.51 42.54
C LYS A 182 -13.04 -60.40 43.26
N LYS A 183 -11.76 -59.98 43.35
CA LYS A 183 -10.72 -60.73 44.08
C LYS A 183 -11.06 -60.87 45.56
N ILE A 184 -11.53 -59.79 46.21
CA ILE A 184 -11.95 -59.82 47.62
C ILE A 184 -13.12 -60.78 47.82
N CYS A 185 -14.15 -60.73 46.97
CA CYS A 185 -15.31 -61.63 47.07
C CYS A 185 -14.91 -63.11 46.85
N LEU A 186 -14.01 -63.38 45.91
CA LEU A 186 -13.45 -64.71 45.69
C LEU A 186 -12.69 -65.22 46.91
N GLN A 187 -11.86 -64.37 47.53
CA GLN A 187 -11.14 -64.73 48.75
C GLN A 187 -12.10 -65.03 49.90
N ILE A 188 -13.10 -64.18 50.14
CA ILE A 188 -14.11 -64.40 51.18
C ILE A 188 -14.87 -65.71 50.94
N ALA A 189 -15.26 -66.02 49.70
CA ALA A 189 -15.94 -67.26 49.37
C ALA A 189 -15.07 -68.50 49.58
N GLN A 190 -13.77 -68.42 49.25
CA GLN A 190 -12.80 -69.48 49.51
C GLN A 190 -12.58 -69.70 51.01
N ASP A 191 -12.44 -68.62 51.79
CA ASP A 191 -12.26 -68.68 53.24
C ASP A 191 -13.51 -69.28 53.93
N GLN A 192 -14.72 -68.93 53.45
CA GLN A 192 -15.98 -69.52 53.93
C GLN A 192 -16.08 -71.02 53.61
N LEU A 193 -15.72 -71.44 52.39
CA LEU A 193 -15.70 -72.86 52.01
C LEU A 193 -14.69 -73.65 52.83
N LEU A 194 -13.50 -73.08 53.09
CA LEU A 194 -12.48 -73.72 53.92
C LEU A 194 -12.99 -73.91 55.35
N GLN A 195 -13.63 -72.89 55.95
CA GLN A 195 -14.25 -72.99 57.26
C GLN A 195 -15.34 -74.06 57.35
N ILE A 196 -16.15 -74.23 56.29
CA ILE A 196 -17.16 -75.30 56.22
C ILE A 196 -16.50 -76.68 56.14
N MET A 197 -15.41 -76.83 55.39
CA MET A 197 -14.71 -78.12 55.23
C MET A 197 -13.85 -78.51 56.44
N THR A 198 -13.42 -77.55 57.27
CA THR A 198 -12.64 -77.82 58.49
C THR A 198 -13.47 -77.95 59.77
N ARG A 199 -14.80 -77.86 59.68
CA ARG A 199 -15.74 -78.14 60.77
C ARG A 199 -16.38 -79.51 60.57
#